data_AF-A0A9D9HNU9-F1
#
_entry.id   AF-A0A9D9HNU9-F1
#
_cell.length_a   1.000
_cell.length_b   1.000
_cell.length_c   1.000
_cell.angle_alpha   90.00
_cell.angle_beta   90.00
_cell.angle_gamma   90.00
#
_symmetry.space_group_name_H-M   'P 1'
#
loop_
_entity.id
_entity.type
_entity.pdbx_description
1 polymer ?
#
loop_
_entity_poly.entity_id
_entity_poly.type
_entity_poly.pdbx_seq_one_letter_code
_entity_poly.pdbx_strand_id
1 'polypeptide(L)' 'MKAICLHAINIDLVEGAEYEVVGIEGEDLRVIDDSGEDYLYGKSVFRIIPEETEPEQKDKKKP' A
#
# COMPACT_ATOMS: atom_id res chain seq x y z
N MET A 1 -1.17 -8.87 6.47
CA MET A 1 -0.34 -7.65 6.50
C MET A 1 -0.89 -6.69 5.45
N LYS A 2 -1.02 -5.40 5.79
CA LYS A 2 -1.53 -4.38 4.86
C LYS A 2 -0.47 -3.32 4.57
N ALA A 3 -0.63 -2.61 3.46
CA ALA A 3 0.21 -1.47 3.12
C ALA A 3 -0.62 -0.32 2.55
N ILE A 4 -0.31 0.91 2.95
CA ILE A 4 -0.87 2.11 2.31
C ILE A 4 0.02 2.50 1.14
N CYS A 5 -0.56 2.67 -0.04
CA CYS A 5 0.12 3.27 -1.18
C CYS A 5 0.45 4.74 -0.86
N LEU A 6 1.74 5.08 -0.81
CA LEU A 6 2.22 6.45 -0.57
C LEU A 6 2.40 7.24 -1.86
N HIS A 7 2.63 6.56 -2.99
CA HIS A 7 2.97 7.21 -4.24
C HIS A 7 2.47 6.40 -5.43
N ALA A 8 1.44 6.90 -6.10
CA ALA A 8 0.79 6.24 -7.25
C ALA A 8 1.36 6.66 -8.62
N ILE A 9 2.54 7.29 -8.67
CA ILE A 9 3.06 7.83 -9.93
C ILE A 9 3.51 6.69 -10.85
N ASN A 10 2.78 6.49 -11.95
CA ASN A 10 2.99 5.45 -12.98
C ASN A 10 2.73 4.01 -12.53
N ILE A 11 1.82 3.80 -11.57
CA ILE A 11 1.34 2.48 -11.16
C ILE A 11 -0.19 2.49 -11.05
N ASP A 12 -0.84 1.36 -11.33
CA ASP A 12 -2.29 1.18 -11.23
C ASP A 12 -2.74 1.01 -9.76
N LEU A 13 -2.33 1.94 -8.90
CA LEU A 13 -2.73 2.01 -7.50
C LEU A 13 -3.27 3.39 -7.17
N VAL A 14 -4.08 3.48 -6.11
CA VAL A 14 -4.65 4.72 -5.60
C VAL A 14 -3.81 5.20 -4.41
N GLU A 15 -3.29 6.42 -4.50
CA GLU A 15 -2.52 7.04 -3.40
C GLU A 15 -3.41 7.18 -2.16
N GLY A 16 -2.92 6.71 -1.01
CA GLY A 16 -3.64 6.68 0.26
C GLY A 16 -4.55 5.45 0.44
N ALA A 17 -4.73 4.61 -0.58
CA ALA A 17 -5.51 3.38 -0.44
C ALA A 17 -4.69 2.27 0.24
N GLU A 18 -5.42 1.42 0.97
CA GLU A 18 -4.87 0.23 1.63
C GLU A 18 -4.92 -0.96 0.69
N TYR A 19 -3.80 -1.67 0.58
CA TYR A 19 -3.68 -2.87 -0.22
C TYR A 19 -3.18 -4.06 0.61
N GLU A 20 -3.56 -5.26 0.20
CA GLU A 20 -3.14 -6.51 0.87
C GLU A 20 -1.76 -6.94 0.39
N VAL A 21 -0.83 -7.12 1.33
CA VAL A 21 0.51 -7.64 1.03
C VAL A 21 0.50 -9.14 1.26
N VAL A 22 0.68 -9.90 0.17
CA VAL A 22 0.71 -11.37 0.18
C VAL A 22 2.11 -11.94 0.28
N GLY A 23 3.14 -11.13 -0.01
CA GLY A 23 4.53 -11.56 0.07
C GLY A 23 5.54 -10.42 0.03
N ILE A 24 6.78 -10.72 0.41
CA ILE A 24 7.92 -9.82 0.31
C ILE A 24 9.01 -10.55 -0.45
N GLU A 25 9.41 -10.01 -1.60
CA GLU A 25 10.45 -10.57 -2.47
C GLU A 25 11.65 -9.59 -2.50
N GLY A 26 12.59 -9.78 -1.59
CA GLY A 26 13.76 -8.91 -1.47
C GLY A 26 13.39 -7.49 -1.01
N GLU A 27 13.48 -6.51 -1.91
CA GLU A 27 13.09 -5.12 -1.65
C GLU A 27 11.70 -4.76 -2.19
N ASP A 28 11.05 -5.71 -2.86
CA ASP A 28 9.72 -5.55 -3.45
C ASP A 28 8.65 -6.24 -2.57
N LEU A 29 7.46 -5.66 -2.58
CA LEU A 29 6.25 -6.15 -1.94
C LEU A 29 5.34 -6.71 -3.01
N ARG A 30 4.85 -7.93 -2.80
CA ARG A 30 3.81 -8.53 -3.63
C ARG A 30 2.46 -8.14 -3.05
N VAL A 31 1.70 -7.36 -3.80
CA VAL A 31 0.48 -6.68 -3.37
C VAL A 31 -0.66 -7.03 -4.31
N ILE A 32 -1.82 -7.37 -3.76
CA ILE A 32 -3.05 -7.56 -4.55
C ILE A 32 -3.67 -6.19 -4.84
N ASP A 33 -3.91 -5.89 -6.11
CA ASP A 33 -4.55 -4.66 -6.56
C ASP A 33 -6.09 -4.74 -6.53
N ASP A 34 -6.76 -3.67 -6.98
CA ASP A 34 -8.23 -3.62 -7.07
C ASP A 34 -8.80 -4.60 -8.14
N SER A 35 -7.96 -5.10 -9.05
CA SER A 35 -8.32 -6.12 -10.04
C SER A 35 -8.31 -7.54 -9.45
N GLY A 36 -7.71 -7.73 -8.27
CA GLY A 36 -7.55 -9.03 -7.63
C GLY A 36 -6.31 -9.81 -8.09
N GLU A 37 -5.44 -9.18 -8.88
CA GLU A 37 -4.18 -9.77 -9.36
C GLU A 37 -3.02 -9.35 -8.46
N ASP A 38 -2.00 -10.20 -8.32
CA ASP A 38 -0.81 -9.87 -7.54
C ASP A 38 0.29 -9.22 -8.38
N TYR A 39 0.76 -8.06 -7.92
CA TYR A 39 1.83 -7.30 -8.57
C TYR A 39 2.99 -7.02 -7.60
N LEU A 40 4.20 -6.92 -8.15
CA LEU A 40 5.39 -6.55 -7.40
C LEU A 40 5.63 -5.05 -7.47
N TYR A 41 5.78 -4.44 -6.30
CA TYR A 41 6.04 -3.02 -6.16
C TYR A 41 7.17 -2.78 -5.16
N GLY A 42 8.03 -1.82 -5.43
CA GLY A 42 9.10 -1.47 -4.49
C GLY A 42 8.53 -1.03 -3.13
N LYS A 43 9.11 -1.52 -2.03
CA LYS A 43 8.69 -1.15 -0.67
C LYS A 43 8.62 0.37 -0.43
N SER A 44 9.37 1.16 -1.20
CA SER A 44 9.41 2.62 -1.12
C SER A 44 8.10 3.30 -1.51
N VAL A 45 7.25 2.66 -2.32
CA VAL A 45 5.93 3.22 -2.69
C VAL A 45 4.85 2.90 -1.66
N PHE A 46 5.19 2.12 -0.63
CA PHE A 46 4.25 1.62 0.37
C PHE A 46 4.69 1.95 1.79
N ARG A 47 3.70 2.13 2.66
CA ARG A 47 3.88 2.11 4.11
C ARG A 47 3.20 0.88 4.68
N ILE A 48 3.99 -0.10 5.14
CA ILE A 48 3.46 -1.28 5.83
C ILE A 48 2.73 -0.83 7.10
N ILE A 49 1.48 -1.27 7.24
CA ILE A 49 0.71 -1.11 8.48
C ILE A 49 0.77 -2.45 9.22
N PRO A 50 1.32 -2.48 10.45
CA PRO A 50 1.18 -3.64 11.31
C PRO A 50 -0.31 -3.86 11.61
N GLU A 51 -0.73 -5.12 11.71
CA GLU A 51 -2.12 -5.50 11.97
C GLU A 51 -2.44 -5.26 13.46
N GLU A 52 -2.49 -3.98 13.87
CA GLU A 52 -2.93 -3.56 15.19
C GLU A 52 -4.11 -2.59 15.06
N THR A 53 -5.14 -2.92 15.83
CA THR A 53 -6.49 -2.35 15.95
C THR A 53 -6.59 -0.82 15.82
N GLU A 54 -7.43 -0.39 14.87
CA GLU A 54 -8.12 0.92 14.73
C GLU A 54 -7.30 2.18 14.32
N PRO A 55 -7.95 3.16 13.62
CA PRO A 55 -7.32 3.95 12.58
C PRO A 55 -6.92 5.35 13.07
N GLU A 56 -5.63 5.70 13.05
CA GLU A 56 -5.21 7.10 12.95
C GLU A 56 -5.01 7.47 11.46
N GLN A 57 -6.12 7.65 10.75
CA GLN A 57 -6.12 8.51 9.56
C GLN A 57 -5.92 9.96 10.05
N LYS A 58 -4.67 10.37 10.20
CA LYS A 58 -4.29 11.78 10.39
C LYS A 58 -3.87 12.38 9.06
N ASP A 59 -4.74 13.29 8.60
CA ASP A 59 -4.49 14.45 7.74
C ASP A 59 -3.84 14.21 6.37
N LYS A 60 -4.45 14.69 5.28
CA LYS A 60 -4.50 16.13 4.98
C LYS A 60 -5.79 16.52 4.24
N LYS A 61 -6.70 17.16 4.96
CA LYS A 61 -7.58 18.17 4.38
C LYS A 61 -6.76 19.47 4.35
N LYS A 62 -6.21 19.84 3.19
CA LYS A 62 -5.60 21.17 2.98
C LYS A 62 -6.61 22.08 2.25
N PRO A 63 -6.51 23.41 2.45
CA PRO A 63 -7.57 24.32 2.88
C PRO A 63 -8.52 24.76 1.77
#